data_AF-A0A495XIV9-F1
#
_entry.id   AF-A0A495XIV9-F1
#
_cell.length_a   1.000
_cell.length_b   1.000
_cell.length_c   1.000
_cell.angle_alpha   90.00
_cell.angle_beta   90.00
_cell.angle_gamma   90.00
#
_symmetry.space_group_name_H-M   'P 1'
#
loop_
_entity.id
_entity.type
_entity.pdbx_description
1 polymer ?
#
loop_
_entity_poly.entity_id
_entity_poly.type
_entity_poly.pdbx_seq_one_letter_code
_entity_poly.pdbx_strand_id
1 'polypeptide(L)'
;MTGTFGADDEVVERELNQFWLAPGERLVLGLPPVEAHVAARIGAEVRVPFRAVGEVPELDLGKEHWPLPTEHVTAQPDVDWVDDRTVGYFVVARQPSDAAVRLADHFAHSRGRARLAASDRRVAVVYPTKLLSKEPGSVFTTFAEVPAGQVAGLDAVFVGNSLGVPPVVRLSFVDGSVLHVRDPQAWQKVQRARSRV
;
A
#
# COMPACT_ATOMS: atom_id res chain seq x y z
N MET A 1 -1.95 -19.47 18.56
CA MET A 1 -2.60 -19.92 17.31
C MET A 1 -1.71 -19.51 16.16
N THR A 2 -1.00 -20.47 15.56
CA THR A 2 -0.28 -20.31 14.29
C THR A 2 -1.32 -20.12 13.20
N GLY A 3 -1.56 -18.87 12.79
CA GLY A 3 -2.47 -18.56 11.69
C GLY A 3 -1.88 -19.08 10.39
N THR A 4 -2.60 -19.97 9.72
CA THR A 4 -2.27 -20.48 8.39
C THR A 4 -2.16 -19.32 7.41
N PHE A 5 -1.09 -19.28 6.61
CA PHE A 5 -0.96 -18.32 5.52
C PHE A 5 -2.10 -18.52 4.51
N GLY A 6 -2.59 -17.42 3.94
CA GLY A 6 -3.39 -17.54 2.72
C GLY A 6 -2.47 -17.98 1.59
N ALA A 7 -2.96 -18.82 0.68
CA ALA A 7 -2.18 -19.26 -0.48
C ALA A 7 -1.64 -18.06 -1.30
N ASP A 8 -2.38 -16.95 -1.32
CA ASP A 8 -2.00 -15.71 -2.02
C ASP A 8 -0.75 -15.04 -1.42
N ASP A 9 -0.53 -15.16 -0.10
CA ASP A 9 0.63 -14.56 0.56
C ASP A 9 1.94 -15.27 0.22
N GLU A 10 1.90 -16.60 0.19
CA GLU A 10 3.06 -17.42 -0.18
C GLU A 10 3.45 -17.17 -1.65
N VAL A 11 2.44 -16.99 -2.51
CA VAL A 11 2.65 -16.61 -3.91
C VAL A 11 3.31 -15.24 -4.00
N VAL A 12 2.80 -14.22 -3.27
CA VAL A 12 3.37 -12.87 -3.28
C VAL A 12 4.82 -12.86 -2.79
N GLU A 13 5.12 -13.50 -1.66
CA GLU A 13 6.49 -13.53 -1.15
C GLU A 13 7.43 -14.27 -2.12
N ARG A 14 7.00 -15.40 -2.68
CA ARG A 14 7.80 -16.15 -3.66
C ARG A 14 8.09 -15.30 -4.90
N GLU A 15 7.08 -14.67 -5.48
CA GLU A 15 7.22 -13.82 -6.67
C GLU A 15 8.17 -12.66 -6.41
N LEU A 16 8.04 -11.96 -5.28
CA LEU A 16 8.92 -10.82 -4.95
C LEU A 16 10.37 -11.26 -4.72
N ASN A 17 10.58 -12.39 -4.02
CA ASN A 17 11.92 -12.94 -3.82
C ASN A 17 12.58 -13.35 -5.15
N GLN A 18 11.80 -13.90 -6.07
CA GLN A 18 12.33 -14.41 -7.34
C GLN A 18 12.56 -13.32 -8.38
N PHE A 19 11.69 -12.30 -8.43
CA PHE A 19 11.61 -11.39 -9.58
C PHE A 19 11.77 -9.90 -9.27
N TRP A 20 11.77 -9.49 -8.00
CA TRP A 20 11.84 -8.07 -7.63
C TRP A 20 13.12 -7.67 -6.90
N LEU A 21 13.62 -8.52 -5.99
CA LEU A 21 14.80 -8.20 -5.18
C LEU A 21 16.07 -8.07 -6.03
N ALA A 22 16.89 -7.07 -5.72
CA ALA A 22 18.25 -6.99 -6.23
C ALA A 22 19.15 -8.06 -5.56
N PRO A 23 20.29 -8.42 -6.18
CA PRO A 23 21.25 -9.33 -5.55
C PRO A 23 21.66 -8.89 -4.13
N GLY A 24 21.48 -9.79 -3.17
CA GLY A 24 21.79 -9.58 -1.75
C GLY A 24 20.79 -8.68 -0.99
N GLU A 25 19.67 -8.29 -1.60
CA GLU A 25 18.54 -7.66 -0.93
C GLU A 25 17.65 -8.74 -0.29
N ARG A 26 17.06 -8.46 0.88
CA ARG A 26 16.19 -9.42 1.59
C ARG A 26 14.79 -8.87 1.75
N LEU A 27 13.78 -9.66 1.40
CA LEU A 27 12.38 -9.28 1.58
C LEU A 27 12.03 -9.18 3.07
N VAL A 28 11.48 -8.05 3.48
CA VAL A 28 10.95 -7.80 4.83
C VAL A 28 9.44 -8.02 4.82
N LEU A 29 8.73 -7.39 3.89
CA LEU A 29 7.26 -7.45 3.76
C LEU A 29 6.85 -7.47 2.28
N GLY A 30 5.87 -8.29 1.93
CA GLY A 30 5.15 -8.19 0.65
C GLY A 30 3.66 -8.25 0.91
N LEU A 31 2.91 -7.29 0.37
CA LEU A 31 1.45 -7.28 0.43
C LEU A 31 0.85 -7.61 -0.94
N PRO A 32 -0.24 -8.39 -1.00
CA PRO A 32 -1.01 -8.52 -2.24
C PRO A 32 -1.59 -7.16 -2.65
N PRO A 33 -1.97 -6.98 -3.93
CA PRO A 33 -2.68 -5.79 -4.35
C PRO A 33 -4.02 -5.69 -3.61
N VAL A 34 -4.37 -4.49 -3.16
CA VAL A 34 -5.69 -4.20 -2.62
C VAL A 34 -6.42 -3.36 -3.66
N GLU A 35 -7.25 -3.99 -4.49
CA GLU A 35 -8.08 -3.26 -5.45
C GLU A 35 -9.16 -2.48 -4.68
N ALA A 36 -8.92 -1.18 -4.51
CA ALA A 36 -9.78 -0.27 -3.77
C ALA A 36 -9.33 1.18 -4.01
N HIS A 37 -10.17 2.14 -3.65
CA HIS A 37 -9.82 3.55 -3.60
C HIS A 37 -8.81 3.84 -2.49
N VAL A 38 -8.10 4.95 -2.68
CA VAL A 38 -7.24 5.55 -1.67
C VAL A 38 -8.00 6.72 -1.05
N ALA A 39 -7.95 6.85 0.27
CA ALA A 39 -8.32 8.08 0.97
C ALA A 39 -7.03 8.82 1.37
N ALA A 40 -7.07 10.14 1.41
CA ALA A 40 -5.93 10.94 1.85
C ALA A 40 -6.37 12.15 2.68
N ARG A 41 -5.61 12.43 3.73
CA ARG A 41 -5.57 13.72 4.43
C ARG A 41 -4.19 14.35 4.20
N ILE A 42 -4.16 15.46 3.49
CA ILE A 42 -2.93 16.20 3.18
C ILE A 42 -3.08 17.62 3.73
N GLY A 43 -2.38 17.92 4.82
CA GLY A 43 -2.61 19.15 5.58
C GLY A 43 -4.05 19.20 6.10
N ALA A 44 -4.79 20.24 5.72
CA ALA A 44 -6.20 20.41 6.10
C ALA A 44 -7.19 19.77 5.10
N GLU A 45 -6.71 19.28 3.95
CA GLU A 45 -7.56 18.80 2.88
C GLU A 45 -7.80 17.29 3.00
N VAL A 46 -9.06 16.88 2.81
CA VAL A 46 -9.48 15.48 2.67
C VAL A 46 -9.80 15.20 1.20
N ARG A 47 -9.26 14.11 0.67
CA ARG A 47 -9.46 13.65 -0.71
C ARG A 47 -9.90 12.20 -0.73
N VAL A 48 -11.15 11.96 -1.13
CA VAL A 48 -11.76 10.63 -1.24
C VAL A 48 -12.72 10.62 -2.44
N PRO A 49 -12.48 9.82 -3.50
CA PRO A 49 -11.24 9.08 -3.74
C PRO A 49 -10.06 10.03 -4.00
N PHE A 50 -8.91 9.71 -3.44
CA PHE A 50 -7.66 10.38 -3.76
C PHE A 50 -7.27 10.09 -5.21
N ARG A 51 -6.86 11.15 -5.93
CA ARG A 51 -6.29 11.07 -7.27
C ARG A 51 -4.83 11.47 -7.19
N ALA A 52 -4.00 10.79 -7.98
CA ALA A 52 -2.56 11.02 -7.97
C ALA A 52 -2.25 12.50 -8.26
N VAL A 53 -1.29 13.05 -7.52
CA VAL A 53 -0.82 14.44 -7.68
C VAL A 53 0.63 14.54 -8.12
N GLY A 54 1.42 13.51 -7.91
CA GLY A 54 2.76 13.36 -8.47
C GLY A 54 2.77 12.69 -9.85
N GLU A 55 3.97 12.49 -10.37
CA GLU A 55 4.20 11.76 -11.61
C GLU A 55 3.88 10.27 -11.42
N VAL A 56 3.13 9.71 -12.37
CA VAL A 56 2.76 8.30 -12.40
C VAL A 56 2.88 7.77 -13.83
N PRO A 57 3.23 6.48 -14.01
CA PRO A 57 3.41 5.92 -15.34
C PRO A 57 2.08 5.82 -16.10
N GLU A 58 2.12 5.75 -17.42
CA GLU A 58 0.95 5.35 -18.21
C GLU A 58 0.62 3.87 -17.94
N LEU A 59 -0.67 3.54 -17.78
CA LEU A 59 -1.14 2.20 -17.44
C LEU A 59 -2.31 1.78 -18.32
N ASP A 60 -2.31 0.52 -18.77
CA ASP A 60 -3.48 -0.10 -19.39
C ASP A 60 -4.34 -0.79 -18.32
N LEU A 61 -5.38 -0.08 -17.88
CA LEU A 61 -6.28 -0.53 -16.81
C LEU A 61 -7.70 -0.87 -17.29
N GLY A 62 -8.00 -0.65 -18.56
CA GLY A 62 -9.37 -0.72 -19.08
C GLY A 62 -10.34 0.21 -18.35
N LYS A 63 -11.64 -0.13 -18.37
CA LYS A 63 -12.71 0.69 -17.79
C LYS A 63 -12.78 0.55 -16.26
N GLU A 64 -13.03 1.66 -15.57
CA GLU A 64 -13.23 1.68 -14.12
C GLU A 64 -14.66 1.21 -13.79
N HIS A 65 -14.77 0.27 -12.84
CA HIS A 65 -16.05 -0.32 -12.43
C HIS A 65 -16.29 -0.27 -10.92
N TRP A 66 -15.39 0.35 -10.16
CA TRP A 66 -15.47 0.38 -8.71
C TRP A 66 -16.54 1.37 -8.23
N PRO A 67 -17.41 0.97 -7.29
CA PRO A 67 -18.32 1.92 -6.65
C PRO A 67 -17.52 3.03 -5.96
N LEU A 68 -18.10 4.22 -5.90
CA LEU A 68 -17.49 5.33 -5.16
C LEU A 68 -17.57 5.08 -3.66
N PRO A 69 -16.61 5.62 -2.88
CA PRO A 69 -16.71 5.62 -1.42
C PRO A 69 -17.97 6.33 -0.93
N THR A 70 -18.47 5.88 0.21
CA THR A 70 -19.62 6.45 0.90
C THR A 70 -19.34 7.89 1.36
N GLU A 71 -20.41 8.66 1.54
CA GLU A 71 -20.32 10.04 2.04
C GLU A 71 -19.68 10.12 3.43
N HIS A 72 -19.89 9.09 4.27
CA HIS A 72 -19.33 9.03 5.62
C HIS A 72 -17.79 9.10 5.60
N VAL A 73 -17.16 8.26 4.77
CA VAL A 73 -15.69 8.25 4.63
C VAL A 73 -15.19 9.49 3.90
N THR A 74 -15.99 10.05 2.99
CA THR A 74 -15.64 11.30 2.30
C THR A 74 -15.61 12.49 3.26
N ALA A 75 -16.50 12.53 4.26
CA ALA A 75 -16.56 13.61 5.23
C ALA A 75 -15.51 13.49 6.35
N GLN A 76 -15.25 12.27 6.83
CA GLN A 76 -14.41 12.02 8.03
C GLN A 76 -13.59 10.72 7.90
N PRO A 77 -12.61 10.65 6.97
CA PRO A 77 -11.88 9.40 6.73
C PRO A 77 -11.03 8.93 7.92
N ASP A 78 -10.57 9.86 8.76
CA ASP A 78 -9.77 9.57 9.96
C ASP A 78 -10.55 8.85 11.06
N VAL A 79 -11.88 8.86 10.97
CA VAL A 79 -12.75 8.24 11.95
C VAL A 79 -12.90 6.76 11.62
N ASP A 80 -13.43 6.40 10.44
CA ASP A 80 -13.85 5.03 10.14
C ASP A 80 -13.71 4.63 8.66
N TRP A 81 -12.61 4.99 7.98
CA TRP A 81 -12.40 4.56 6.58
C TRP A 81 -12.42 3.03 6.37
N VAL A 82 -12.11 2.27 7.42
CA VAL A 82 -12.04 0.80 7.36
C VAL A 82 -13.40 0.13 7.21
N ASP A 83 -14.48 0.82 7.59
CA ASP A 83 -15.84 0.29 7.46
C ASP A 83 -16.33 0.33 6.01
N ASP A 84 -15.80 1.24 5.21
CA ASP A 84 -16.06 1.29 3.78
C ASP A 84 -15.09 0.36 3.03
N ARG A 85 -15.61 -0.75 2.51
CA ARG A 85 -14.81 -1.74 1.77
C ARG A 85 -14.29 -1.23 0.43
N THR A 86 -14.79 -0.10 -0.06
CA THR A 86 -14.28 0.51 -1.30
C THR A 86 -12.98 1.26 -1.07
N VAL A 87 -12.54 1.47 0.19
CA VAL A 87 -11.28 2.14 0.53
C VAL A 87 -10.27 1.14 1.10
N GLY A 88 -9.14 0.95 0.44
CA GLY A 88 -8.10 0.00 0.83
C GLY A 88 -6.88 0.65 1.47
N TYR A 89 -6.73 1.96 1.29
CA TYR A 89 -5.56 2.71 1.72
C TYR A 89 -5.98 4.03 2.34
N PHE A 90 -5.26 4.47 3.37
CA PHE A 90 -5.43 5.79 3.94
C PHE A 90 -4.08 6.46 4.22
N VAL A 91 -3.87 7.63 3.62
CA VAL A 91 -2.65 8.42 3.81
C VAL A 91 -2.93 9.63 4.68
N VAL A 92 -2.02 9.89 5.62
CA VAL A 92 -1.98 11.12 6.40
C VAL A 92 -0.62 11.77 6.17
N ALA A 93 -0.62 13.00 5.68
CA ALA A 93 0.58 13.74 5.32
C ALA A 93 0.39 15.25 5.53
N ARG A 94 1.49 16.00 5.51
CA ARG A 94 1.46 17.46 5.59
C ARG A 94 1.48 18.08 4.20
N GLN A 95 2.23 17.50 3.28
CA GLN A 95 2.46 18.04 1.93
C GLN A 95 2.32 16.96 0.85
N PRO A 96 1.95 17.33 -0.38
CA PRO A 96 1.88 16.40 -1.50
C PRO A 96 3.20 15.67 -1.82
N SER A 97 4.35 16.26 -1.45
CA SER A 97 5.67 15.69 -1.69
C SER A 97 6.11 14.65 -0.65
N ASP A 98 5.36 14.47 0.44
CA ASP A 98 5.71 13.55 1.51
C ASP A 98 5.73 12.09 1.03
N ALA A 99 6.57 11.26 1.67
CA ALA A 99 6.85 9.89 1.25
C ALA A 99 5.58 9.04 1.10
N ALA A 100 4.67 9.10 2.08
CA ALA A 100 3.43 8.34 2.02
C ALA A 100 2.53 8.73 0.83
N VAL A 101 2.48 10.02 0.47
CA VAL A 101 1.68 10.53 -0.67
C VAL A 101 2.24 10.00 -1.97
N ARG A 102 3.57 10.06 -2.15
CA ARG A 102 4.23 9.53 -3.36
C ARG A 102 3.91 8.06 -3.58
N LEU A 103 3.90 7.23 -2.53
CA LEU A 103 3.49 5.83 -2.65
C LEU A 103 1.98 5.70 -2.97
N ALA A 104 1.14 6.53 -2.35
CA ALA A 104 -0.30 6.52 -2.58
C ALA A 104 -0.73 6.98 -3.97
N ASP A 105 0.01 7.88 -4.61
CA ASP A 105 -0.24 8.26 -6.01
C ASP A 105 -0.29 7.00 -6.89
N HIS A 106 0.64 6.07 -6.68
CA HIS A 106 0.70 4.83 -7.43
C HIS A 106 -0.45 3.86 -7.12
N PHE A 107 -0.89 3.76 -5.87
CA PHE A 107 -2.07 2.94 -5.52
C PHE A 107 -3.36 3.53 -6.10
N ALA A 108 -3.54 4.85 -6.01
CA ALA A 108 -4.70 5.53 -6.57
C ALA A 108 -4.75 5.41 -8.10
N HIS A 109 -3.61 5.68 -8.76
CA HIS A 109 -3.50 5.63 -10.22
C HIS A 109 -3.66 4.20 -10.76
N SER A 110 -3.09 3.21 -10.08
CA SER A 110 -3.19 1.79 -10.50
C SER A 110 -4.53 1.14 -10.15
N ARG A 111 -5.45 1.87 -9.51
CA ARG A 111 -6.70 1.32 -8.94
C ARG A 111 -6.43 0.15 -7.99
N GLY A 112 -5.35 0.25 -7.21
CA GLY A 112 -4.94 -0.76 -6.25
C GLY A 112 -4.30 -2.03 -6.84
N ARG A 113 -3.97 -2.04 -8.14
CA ARG A 113 -3.31 -3.18 -8.81
C ARG A 113 -1.81 -3.25 -8.56
N ALA A 114 -1.20 -2.16 -8.11
CA ALA A 114 0.17 -2.18 -7.63
C ALA A 114 0.25 -2.78 -6.22
N ARG A 115 1.42 -3.31 -5.86
CA ARG A 115 1.68 -3.96 -4.57
C ARG A 115 2.63 -3.12 -3.74
N LEU A 116 2.45 -3.16 -2.42
CA LEU A 116 3.46 -2.66 -1.49
C LEU A 116 4.47 -3.76 -1.21
N ALA A 117 5.76 -3.46 -1.37
CA ALA A 117 6.85 -4.34 -0.97
C ALA A 117 7.87 -3.57 -0.13
N ALA A 118 8.48 -4.25 0.84
CA ALA A 118 9.55 -3.73 1.66
C ALA A 118 10.69 -4.74 1.76
N SER A 119 11.91 -4.27 1.66
CA SER A 119 13.14 -5.01 1.87
C SER A 119 13.97 -4.37 2.98
N ASP A 120 15.12 -4.96 3.27
CA ASP A 120 16.14 -4.37 4.14
C ASP A 120 16.81 -3.11 3.54
N ARG A 121 16.46 -2.71 2.31
CA ARG A 121 17.01 -1.54 1.62
C ARG A 121 15.99 -0.47 1.28
N ARG A 122 14.74 -0.83 1.04
CA ARG A 122 13.70 0.10 0.55
C ARG A 122 12.28 -0.40 0.77
N VAL A 123 11.35 0.54 0.79
CA VAL A 123 9.91 0.32 0.58
C VAL A 123 9.56 0.79 -0.82
N ALA A 124 8.78 0.03 -1.57
CA ALA A 124 8.46 0.32 -2.95
C ALA A 124 7.00 0.01 -3.30
N VAL A 125 6.50 0.73 -4.30
CA VAL A 125 5.31 0.33 -5.05
C VAL A 125 5.74 -0.43 -6.30
N VAL A 126 5.28 -1.68 -6.38
CA VAL A 126 5.67 -2.64 -7.39
C VAL A 126 4.49 -2.95 -8.30
N TYR A 127 4.67 -2.70 -9.59
CA TYR A 127 3.68 -2.95 -10.63
C TYR A 127 3.94 -4.30 -11.30
N PRO A 128 2.90 -5.12 -11.58
CA PRO A 128 3.01 -6.13 -12.62
C PRO A 128 3.35 -5.44 -13.96
N THR A 129 4.49 -5.78 -14.57
CA THR A 129 5.00 -5.08 -15.77
C THR A 129 4.03 -5.14 -16.95
N LYS A 130 3.18 -6.17 -17.01
CA LYS A 130 2.11 -6.30 -18.00
C LYS A 130 1.09 -5.15 -18.01
N LEU A 131 1.01 -4.35 -16.93
CA LEU A 131 0.16 -3.15 -16.90
C LEU A 131 0.79 -1.95 -17.60
N LEU A 132 2.09 -2.00 -17.87
CA LEU A 132 2.91 -0.92 -18.42
C LEU A 132 3.29 -1.19 -19.88
N SER A 133 3.45 -2.47 -20.25
CA SER A 133 3.84 -2.88 -21.60
C SER A 133 3.16 -4.20 -21.99
N LYS A 134 2.84 -4.33 -23.28
CA LYS A 134 2.31 -5.57 -23.87
C LYS A 134 3.36 -6.67 -24.02
N GLU A 135 4.64 -6.29 -24.10
CA GLU A 135 5.78 -7.21 -24.23
C GLU A 135 6.77 -6.94 -23.09
N PRO A 136 6.51 -7.46 -21.88
CA PRO A 136 7.31 -7.14 -20.71
C PRO A 136 8.63 -7.92 -20.69
N GLY A 137 9.76 -7.23 -20.50
CA GLY A 137 11.08 -7.86 -20.28
C GLY A 137 11.32 -8.33 -18.84
N SER A 138 10.43 -8.00 -17.90
CA SER A 138 10.47 -8.40 -16.49
C SER A 138 9.07 -8.68 -15.95
N VAL A 139 8.95 -9.36 -14.81
CA VAL A 139 7.66 -9.59 -14.14
C VAL A 139 7.17 -8.35 -13.41
N PHE A 140 8.10 -7.62 -12.78
CA PHE A 140 7.79 -6.44 -11.97
C PHE A 140 8.58 -5.21 -12.41
N THR A 141 7.95 -4.04 -12.21
CA THR A 141 8.56 -2.72 -12.40
C THR A 141 8.29 -1.86 -11.17
N THR A 142 9.33 -1.16 -10.69
CA THR A 142 9.23 -0.22 -9.56
C THR A 142 9.22 1.22 -10.09
N PHE A 143 8.26 2.03 -9.65
CA PHE A 143 8.15 3.45 -10.04
C PHE A 143 8.28 4.43 -8.88
N ALA A 144 7.86 4.02 -7.67
CA ALA A 144 8.17 4.75 -6.46
C ALA A 144 8.84 3.84 -5.45
N GLU A 145 9.89 4.38 -4.84
CA GLU A 145 10.57 3.77 -3.72
C GLU A 145 11.02 4.82 -2.71
N VAL A 146 11.14 4.37 -1.48
CA VAL A 146 11.60 5.12 -0.32
C VAL A 146 12.72 4.29 0.32
N PRO A 147 13.93 4.84 0.52
CA PRO A 147 15.00 4.12 1.20
C PRO A 147 14.56 3.63 2.59
N ALA A 148 15.03 2.46 3.03
CA ALA A 148 14.67 1.90 4.33
C ALA A 148 14.99 2.86 5.49
N GLY A 149 16.08 3.63 5.38
CA GLY A 149 16.44 4.66 6.38
C GLY A 149 15.46 5.85 6.47
N GLN A 150 14.50 5.97 5.55
CA GLN A 150 13.41 6.95 5.61
C GLN A 150 12.11 6.39 6.19
N VAL A 151 12.09 5.10 6.53
CA VAL A 151 10.98 4.43 7.21
C VAL A 151 11.22 4.49 8.71
N ALA A 152 10.36 5.21 9.42
CA ALA A 152 10.41 5.35 10.87
C ALA A 152 9.75 4.18 11.62
N GLY A 153 8.81 3.48 10.99
CA GLY A 153 8.13 2.35 11.62
C GLY A 153 7.28 1.51 10.67
N LEU A 154 7.13 0.24 11.04
CA LEU A 154 6.22 -0.73 10.42
C LEU A 154 5.43 -1.45 11.52
N ASP A 155 4.13 -1.19 11.55
CA ASP A 155 3.23 -1.60 12.62
C ASP A 155 1.95 -2.24 12.08
N ALA A 156 1.30 -3.06 12.90
CA ALA A 156 -0.08 -3.49 12.71
C ALA A 156 -0.93 -2.75 13.73
N VAL A 157 -1.86 -1.90 13.27
CA VAL A 157 -2.62 -1.00 14.13
C VAL A 157 -4.12 -1.21 13.94
N PHE A 158 -4.87 -1.16 15.03
CA PHE A 158 -6.32 -1.02 14.95
C PHE A 158 -6.64 0.43 14.62
N VAL A 159 -7.51 0.62 13.64
CA VAL A 159 -8.04 1.91 13.23
C VAL A 159 -9.56 1.77 13.16
N GLY A 160 -10.27 2.89 13.27
CA GLY A 160 -11.72 2.86 13.38
C GLY A 160 -12.24 2.59 14.79
N ASN A 161 -13.54 2.74 14.94
CA ASN A 161 -14.33 2.53 16.15
C ASN A 161 -15.14 1.22 16.09
N SER A 162 -15.25 0.62 14.91
CA SER A 162 -16.00 -0.63 14.72
C SER A 162 -15.30 -1.84 15.31
N LEU A 163 -16.06 -2.67 16.02
CA LEU A 163 -15.59 -3.93 16.60
C LEU A 163 -15.41 -5.00 15.53
N GLY A 164 -14.36 -5.81 15.65
CA GLY A 164 -14.12 -6.95 14.75
C GLY A 164 -13.47 -6.59 13.40
N VAL A 165 -13.11 -5.32 13.19
CA VAL A 165 -12.29 -4.90 12.06
C VAL A 165 -10.84 -5.36 12.28
N PRO A 166 -10.21 -6.07 11.34
CA PRO A 166 -8.82 -6.49 11.48
C PRO A 166 -7.88 -5.26 11.51
N PRO A 167 -6.71 -5.36 12.16
CA PRO A 167 -5.73 -4.29 12.10
C PRO A 167 -5.26 -4.07 10.66
N VAL A 168 -4.76 -2.87 10.39
CA VAL A 168 -4.16 -2.49 9.11
C VAL A 168 -2.65 -2.44 9.23
N VAL A 169 -1.94 -2.60 8.11
CA VAL A 169 -0.50 -2.33 8.05
C VAL A 169 -0.30 -0.82 8.05
N ARG A 170 0.54 -0.31 8.95
CA ARG A 170 0.93 1.10 9.02
C ARG A 170 2.43 1.23 8.74
N LEU A 171 2.75 2.01 7.72
CA LEU A 171 4.09 2.53 7.47
C LEU A 171 4.16 3.98 7.95
N SER A 172 5.10 4.27 8.84
CA SER A 172 5.41 5.64 9.27
C SER A 172 6.75 6.06 8.67
N PHE A 173 6.84 7.28 8.18
CA PHE A 173 8.05 7.82 7.54
C PHE A 173 8.70 8.91 8.40
N VAL A 174 9.99 9.15 8.17
CA VAL A 174 10.79 10.15 8.93
C VAL A 174 10.26 11.59 8.74
N ASP A 175 9.64 11.88 7.59
CA ASP A 175 8.97 13.16 7.32
C ASP A 175 7.65 13.36 8.12
N GLY A 176 7.23 12.34 8.87
CA GLY A 176 6.02 12.34 9.68
C GLY A 176 4.76 11.91 8.94
N SER A 177 4.85 11.60 7.65
CA SER A 177 3.75 11.04 6.89
C SER A 177 3.51 9.57 7.21
N VAL A 178 2.29 9.10 6.98
CA VAL A 178 1.84 7.76 7.32
C VAL A 178 1.00 7.18 6.17
N LEU A 179 1.27 5.92 5.82
CA LEU A 179 0.46 5.13 4.90
C LEU A 179 -0.15 3.95 5.66
N HIS A 180 -1.48 3.86 5.66
CA HIS A 180 -2.22 2.68 6.11
C HIS A 180 -2.65 1.85 4.91
N VAL A 181 -2.49 0.53 5.02
CA VAL A 181 -2.90 -0.44 3.99
C VAL A 181 -3.75 -1.53 4.63
N ARG A 182 -4.96 -1.73 4.10
CA ARG A 182 -5.86 -2.79 4.54
C ARG A 182 -5.24 -4.14 4.18
N ASP A 183 -5.02 -4.97 5.19
CA ASP A 183 -4.58 -6.34 4.99
C ASP A 183 -5.20 -7.21 6.10
N PRO A 184 -5.99 -8.25 5.77
CA PRO A 184 -6.65 -9.08 6.77
C PRO A 184 -5.67 -9.85 7.67
N GLN A 185 -4.40 -9.93 7.27
CA GLN A 185 -3.31 -10.62 7.97
C GLN A 185 -2.23 -9.64 8.44
N ALA A 186 -2.56 -8.34 8.57
CA ALA A 186 -1.61 -7.28 8.92
C ALA A 186 -0.79 -7.63 10.16
N TRP A 187 -1.43 -8.14 11.22
CA TRP A 187 -0.74 -8.53 12.46
C TRP A 187 0.33 -9.59 12.19
N GLN A 188 -0.02 -10.71 11.57
CA GLN A 188 0.91 -11.80 11.29
C GLN A 188 2.06 -11.35 10.39
N LYS A 189 1.74 -10.58 9.33
CA LYS A 189 2.73 -10.09 8.38
C LYS A 189 3.73 -9.12 9.02
N VAL A 190 3.25 -8.20 9.85
CA VAL A 190 4.12 -7.24 10.55
C VAL A 190 5.00 -7.94 11.60
N GLN A 191 4.46 -8.89 12.37
CA GLN A 191 5.27 -9.65 13.33
C GLN A 191 6.41 -10.42 12.64
N ARG A 192 6.13 -11.03 11.49
CA ARG A 192 7.15 -11.70 10.67
C ARG A 192 8.15 -10.72 10.06
N ALA A 193 7.69 -9.55 9.59
CA ALA A 193 8.58 -8.52 9.08
C ALA A 193 9.57 -8.08 10.17
N ARG A 194 9.12 -7.88 11.41
CA ARG A 194 9.96 -7.52 12.55
C ARG A 194 10.99 -8.58 12.92
N SER A 195 10.72 -9.87 12.70
CA SER A 195 11.72 -10.92 12.94
C SER A 195 12.80 -11.02 11.85
N ARG A 196 12.68 -10.24 10.76
CA ARG A 196 13.62 -10.24 9.62
C ARG A 196 14.57 -9.03 9.62
N VAL A 197 14.34 -8.05 10.51
CA VAL A 197 15.12 -6.80 10.63
C VAL A 197 16.07 -6.87 11.82
#